data_AF-A0A450VLV6-F1
#
_entry.id   AF-A0A450VLV6-F1
#
_cell.length_a   1.000
_cell.length_b   1.000
_cell.length_c   1.000
_cell.angle_alpha   90.00
_cell.angle_beta   90.00
_cell.angle_gamma   90.00
#
_symmetry.space_group_name_H-M   'P 1'
#
loop_
_entity.id
_entity.type
_entity.pdbx_description
1 polymer ?
#
loop_
_entity_poly.entity_id
_entity_poly.type
_entity_poly.pdbx_seq_one_letter_code
_entity_poly.pdbx_strand_id
1 'polypeptide(L)'
;MPSRKFPQSEAQILELGRKMSAGFAAHTDIYPAPPVSLADFDAAMAGYVSTRETLDEANAQAKRALEAKDKALAAFEEGMKTNLRYAELTVKDDEGDLELIGWHGRRPPTPLAPPGRT
;
A
#
# COMPACT_ATOMS: atom_id res chain seq x y z
N MET A 1 -16.65 4.64 -38.47
CA MET A 1 -15.25 4.16 -38.38
C MET A 1 -14.85 4.16 -36.92
N PRO A 2 -14.48 3.04 -36.29
CA PRO A 2 -13.97 3.07 -34.93
C PRO A 2 -12.60 3.78 -34.95
N SER A 3 -12.45 4.87 -34.20
CA SER A 3 -11.15 5.53 -34.03
C SER A 3 -10.26 4.64 -33.17
N ARG A 4 -9.08 4.27 -33.67
CA ARG A 4 -8.05 3.62 -32.83
C ARG A 4 -7.62 4.63 -31.78
N LYS A 5 -7.92 4.33 -30.51
CA LYS A 5 -7.51 5.15 -29.35
C LYS A 5 -6.11 4.72 -28.91
N PHE A 6 -5.33 5.68 -28.41
CA PHE A 6 -4.06 5.40 -27.78
C PHE A 6 -4.29 4.55 -26.50
N PRO A 7 -3.44 3.54 -26.21
CA PRO A 7 -3.59 2.70 -25.03
C PRO A 7 -3.46 3.50 -23.73
N GLN A 8 -4.20 3.09 -22.70
CA GLN A 8 -4.22 3.78 -21.41
C GLN A 8 -3.49 3.02 -20.29
N SER A 9 -3.28 1.71 -20.45
CA SER A 9 -2.53 0.93 -19.47
C SER A 9 -1.04 0.89 -19.80
N GLU A 10 -0.21 0.93 -18.78
CA GLU A 10 1.25 0.86 -18.91
C GLU A 10 1.73 -0.35 -19.70
N ALA A 11 1.11 -1.52 -19.46
CA ALA A 11 1.44 -2.74 -20.19
C ALA A 11 1.15 -2.61 -21.70
N GLN A 12 0.01 -2.02 -22.06
CA GLN A 12 -0.35 -1.81 -23.47
C GLN A 12 0.51 -0.73 -24.13
N ILE A 13 0.91 0.31 -23.39
CA ILE A 13 1.82 1.35 -23.88
C ILE A 13 3.20 0.75 -24.16
N LEU A 14 3.75 -0.05 -23.25
CA LEU A 14 5.04 -0.70 -23.42
C LEU A 14 5.01 -1.72 -24.59
N GLU A 15 3.93 -2.49 -24.70
CA GLU A 15 3.74 -3.43 -25.81
C GLU A 15 3.66 -2.69 -27.16
N LEU A 16 2.92 -1.58 -27.23
CA LEU A 16 2.87 -0.74 -28.42
C LEU A 16 4.26 -0.16 -28.75
N GLY A 17 4.99 0.33 -27.75
CA GLY A 17 6.35 0.84 -27.92
C GLY A 17 7.30 -0.20 -28.53
N ARG A 18 7.29 -1.44 -28.02
CA ARG A 18 8.06 -2.55 -28.60
C ARG A 18 7.69 -2.84 -30.05
N LYS A 19 6.39 -2.83 -30.38
CA LYS A 19 5.92 -3.01 -31.76
C LYS A 19 6.36 -1.87 -32.67
N MET A 20 6.32 -0.62 -32.18
CA MET A 20 6.79 0.55 -32.92
C MET A 20 8.29 0.48 -33.21
N SER A 21 9.11 0.17 -32.19
CA SER A 21 10.56 0.01 -32.35
C SER A 21 10.89 -1.06 -33.40
N ALA A 22 10.31 -2.26 -33.28
CA ALA A 22 10.50 -3.34 -34.24
C ALA A 22 10.02 -2.95 -35.66
N GLY A 23 8.87 -2.27 -35.76
CA GLY A 23 8.31 -1.83 -37.04
C GLY A 23 9.18 -0.77 -37.74
N PHE A 24 9.68 0.21 -37.00
CA PHE A 24 10.59 1.23 -37.56
C PHE A 24 11.93 0.62 -37.99
N ALA A 25 12.46 -0.34 -37.24
CA ALA A 25 13.68 -1.06 -37.61
C ALA A 25 13.49 -1.91 -38.89
N ALA A 26 12.33 -2.54 -39.05
CA ALA A 26 12.07 -3.47 -40.16
C ALA A 26 11.65 -2.77 -41.47
N HIS A 27 11.13 -1.54 -41.40
CA HIS A 27 10.53 -0.82 -42.54
C HIS A 27 11.13 0.57 -42.71
N THR A 28 12.47 0.64 -42.78
CA THR A 28 13.21 1.91 -42.97
C THR A 28 12.98 2.55 -44.33
N ASP A 29 12.53 1.78 -45.32
CA ASP A 29 12.08 2.28 -46.62
C ASP A 29 10.78 3.10 -46.53
N ILE A 30 9.88 2.74 -45.61
CA ILE A 30 8.62 3.44 -45.36
C ILE A 30 8.80 4.56 -44.32
N TYR A 31 9.65 4.32 -43.32
CA TYR A 31 9.92 5.23 -42.21
C TYR A 31 11.41 5.59 -42.13
N PRO A 32 11.96 6.32 -43.13
CA PRO A 32 13.40 6.56 -43.22
C PRO A 32 13.93 7.54 -42.18
N ALA A 33 13.07 8.42 -41.66
CA ALA A 33 13.45 9.43 -40.67
C ALA A 33 12.32 9.65 -39.64
N PRO A 34 12.11 8.72 -38.70
CA PRO A 34 11.18 8.93 -37.59
C PRO A 34 11.61 10.19 -36.79
N PRO A 35 10.67 11.05 -36.34
CA PRO A 35 11.00 12.28 -35.62
C PRO A 35 11.77 12.07 -34.31
N VAL A 36 11.53 10.94 -33.63
CA VAL A 36 12.36 10.47 -32.52
C VAL A 36 13.23 9.37 -33.06
N SER A 37 14.55 9.47 -32.87
CA SER A 37 15.46 8.44 -33.36
C SER A 37 15.16 7.10 -32.68
N LEU A 38 15.39 5.99 -33.38
CA LEU A 38 15.15 4.66 -32.81
C LEU A 38 16.01 4.43 -31.55
N ALA A 39 17.23 4.95 -31.54
CA ALA A 39 18.14 4.87 -30.39
C ALA A 39 17.57 5.62 -29.16
N ASP A 40 17.10 6.86 -29.34
CA ASP A 40 16.52 7.64 -28.24
C ASP A 40 15.21 7.02 -27.74
N PHE A 41 14.41 6.47 -28.66
CA PHE A 41 13.15 5.80 -28.33
C PHE A 41 13.37 4.53 -27.52
N ASP A 42 14.31 3.68 -27.92
CA ASP A 42 14.65 2.46 -27.20
C ASP A 42 15.29 2.77 -25.84
N ALA A 43 16.13 3.82 -25.76
CA ALA A 43 16.70 4.29 -24.51
C ALA A 43 15.61 4.79 -23.53
N ALA A 44 14.62 5.54 -24.01
CA ALA A 44 13.49 5.98 -23.19
C ALA A 44 12.66 4.80 -22.68
N MET A 45 12.42 3.79 -23.52
CA MET A 45 11.72 2.57 -23.14
C MET A 45 12.50 1.78 -22.07
N ALA A 46 13.82 1.63 -22.21
CA ALA A 46 14.67 0.98 -21.22
C ALA A 46 14.68 1.75 -19.89
N GLY A 47 14.75 3.08 -19.93
CA GLY A 47 14.67 3.93 -18.74
C GLY A 47 13.35 3.78 -17.99
N TYR A 48 12.22 3.70 -18.72
CA TYR A 48 10.92 3.44 -18.11
C TYR A 48 10.88 2.06 -17.41
N VAL A 49 11.37 1.00 -18.06
CA VAL A 49 11.42 -0.35 -17.47
C VAL A 49 12.25 -0.36 -16.19
N SER A 50 13.45 0.22 -16.21
CA SER A 50 14.32 0.31 -15.03
C SER A 50 13.69 1.10 -13.88
N THR A 51 13.01 2.21 -14.18
CA THR A 51 12.30 3.01 -13.16
C THR A 51 11.16 2.22 -12.52
N ARG A 52 10.44 1.43 -13.33
CA ARG A 52 9.36 0.57 -12.83
C ARG A 52 9.89 -0.55 -11.92
N GLU A 53 10.99 -1.18 -12.29
CA GLU A 53 11.64 -2.19 -11.43
C GLU A 53 12.08 -1.60 -10.09
N THR A 54 12.60 -0.37 -10.09
CA THR A 54 12.96 0.36 -8.87
C THR A 54 11.73 0.63 -7.98
N LEU A 55 10.60 1.00 -8.59
CA LEU A 55 9.34 1.19 -7.86
C LEU A 55 8.83 -0.13 -7.25
N ASP A 56 8.92 -1.23 -8.00
CA ASP A 56 8.50 -2.55 -7.51
C ASP A 56 9.34 -2.99 -6.31
N GLU A 57 10.65 -2.75 -6.34
CA GLU A 57 11.53 -3.00 -5.19
C GLU A 57 11.18 -2.12 -3.98
N ALA A 58 10.97 -0.82 -4.20
CA ALA A 58 10.59 0.11 -3.13
C ALA A 58 9.24 -0.29 -2.49
N ASN A 59 8.27 -0.74 -3.28
CA ASN A 59 7.00 -1.25 -2.79
C ASN A 59 7.16 -2.53 -1.94
N ALA A 60 8.04 -3.44 -2.37
CA ALA A 60 8.35 -4.63 -1.59
C ALA A 60 9.00 -4.28 -0.23
N GLN A 61 9.92 -3.32 -0.22
CA GLN A 61 10.55 -2.81 1.00
C GLN A 61 9.52 -2.12 1.92
N ALA A 62 8.64 -1.29 1.37
CA ALA A 62 7.57 -0.64 2.12
C ALA A 62 6.62 -1.65 2.76
N LYS A 63 6.24 -2.71 2.04
CA LYS A 63 5.41 -3.79 2.57
C LYS A 63 6.10 -4.50 3.74
N ARG A 64 7.39 -4.84 3.60
CA ARG A 64 8.17 -5.44 4.68
C ARG A 64 8.27 -4.53 5.91
N ALA A 65 8.45 -3.22 5.71
CA ALA A 65 8.49 -2.26 6.80
C ALA A 65 7.14 -2.16 7.52
N LEU A 66 6.03 -2.21 6.77
CA LEU A 66 4.69 -2.23 7.35
C LEU A 66 4.47 -3.48 8.21
N GLU A 67 4.83 -4.66 7.71
CA GLU A 67 4.75 -5.92 8.46
C GLU A 67 5.58 -5.88 9.76
N ALA A 68 6.78 -5.28 9.70
CA ALA A 68 7.63 -5.11 10.88
C ALA A 68 7.01 -4.15 11.90
N LYS A 69 6.44 -3.03 11.45
CA LYS A 69 5.74 -2.05 12.29
C LYS A 69 4.52 -2.69 12.97
N ASP A 70 3.73 -3.46 12.22
CA ASP A 70 2.54 -4.13 12.76
C ASP A 70 2.91 -5.20 13.80
N LYS A 71 4.00 -5.94 13.56
CA LYS A 71 4.54 -6.88 14.56
C LYS A 71 5.02 -6.18 15.83
N ALA A 72 5.70 -5.04 15.70
CA ALA A 72 6.15 -4.26 16.84
C ALA A 72 4.95 -3.70 17.65
N LEU A 73 3.90 -3.24 16.97
CA LEU A 73 2.68 -2.78 17.62
C LEU A 73 1.98 -3.91 18.38
N ALA A 74 1.85 -5.09 17.78
CA ALA A 74 1.24 -6.24 18.44
C ALA A 74 1.97 -6.64 19.73
N ALA A 75 3.32 -6.66 19.70
CA ALA A 75 4.12 -6.94 20.88
C ALA A 75 3.98 -5.86 21.96
N PHE A 76 3.92 -4.59 21.55
CA PHE A 76 3.68 -3.49 22.47
C PHE A 76 2.30 -3.59 23.14
N GLU A 77 1.24 -3.87 22.37
CA GLU A 77 -0.11 -4.09 22.90
C GLU A 77 -0.18 -5.26 23.88
N GLU A 78 0.51 -6.36 23.61
CA GLU A 78 0.59 -7.50 24.53
C GLU A 78 1.25 -7.12 25.86
N GLY A 79 2.34 -6.35 25.80
CA GLY A 79 2.98 -5.77 26.98
C GLY A 79 2.05 -4.82 27.74
N MET A 80 1.33 -3.95 27.03
CA MET A 80 0.34 -3.05 27.63
C MET A 80 -0.78 -3.84 28.34
N LYS A 81 -1.36 -4.86 27.69
CA LYS A 81 -2.40 -5.70 28.30
C LYS A 81 -1.92 -6.39 29.58
N THR A 82 -0.67 -6.84 29.59
CA THR A 82 -0.03 -7.43 30.77
C THR A 82 0.11 -6.41 31.91
N ASN A 83 0.59 -5.20 31.60
CA ASN A 83 0.73 -4.13 32.58
C ASN A 83 -0.62 -3.67 33.13
N LEU A 84 -1.65 -3.54 32.28
CA LEU A 84 -3.00 -3.20 32.69
C LEU A 84 -3.59 -4.25 33.63
N ARG A 85 -3.44 -5.54 33.30
CA ARG A 85 -3.87 -6.63 34.18
C ARG A 85 -3.17 -6.59 35.54
N TYR A 86 -1.86 -6.31 35.55
CA TYR A 86 -1.11 -6.14 36.78
C TYR A 86 -1.63 -4.97 37.61
N ALA A 87 -1.89 -3.81 36.98
CA ALA A 87 -2.43 -2.64 37.65
C ALA A 87 -3.79 -2.94 38.30
N GLU A 88 -4.74 -3.49 37.53
CA GLU A 88 -6.07 -3.91 38.01
C GLU A 88 -5.98 -4.81 39.26
N LEU A 89 -5.11 -5.83 39.22
CA LEU A 89 -4.91 -6.74 40.35
C LEU A 89 -4.25 -6.06 41.56
N THR A 90 -3.33 -5.12 41.32
CA THR A 90 -2.57 -4.43 42.38
C THR A 90 -3.45 -3.46 43.16
N VAL A 91 -4.27 -2.67 42.45
CA VAL A 91 -5.15 -1.66 43.04
C VAL A 91 -6.56 -2.21 43.35
N LYS A 92 -6.78 -3.51 43.11
CA LYS A 92 -8.06 -4.20 43.32
C LYS A 92 -9.22 -3.50 42.61
N ASP A 93 -8.98 -3.12 41.35
CA ASP A 93 -9.93 -2.41 40.50
C ASP A 93 -10.40 -1.04 41.05
N ASP A 94 -9.62 -0.38 41.93
CA ASP A 94 -9.88 1.00 42.34
C ASP A 94 -9.84 1.96 41.13
N GLU A 95 -10.97 2.60 40.86
CA GLU A 95 -11.14 3.42 39.65
C GLU A 95 -10.28 4.69 39.68
N GLY A 96 -10.05 5.28 40.87
CA GLY A 96 -9.22 6.47 41.01
C GLY A 96 -7.75 6.16 40.76
N ASP A 97 -7.26 5.05 41.30
CA ASP A 97 -5.88 4.62 41.08
C ASP A 97 -5.63 4.18 39.62
N LEU A 98 -6.60 3.56 38.95
CA LEU A 98 -6.51 3.24 37.52
C LEU A 98 -6.53 4.49 36.63
N GLU A 99 -7.29 5.52 37.01
CA GLU A 99 -7.33 6.80 36.28
C GLU A 99 -5.96 7.49 36.26
N LEU A 100 -5.12 7.28 37.29
CA LEU A 100 -3.74 7.82 37.32
C LEU A 100 -2.86 7.32 36.17
N ILE A 101 -3.16 6.15 35.61
CA ILE A 101 -2.47 5.61 34.41
C ILE A 101 -3.29 5.76 33.13
N GLY A 102 -4.39 6.51 33.18
CA GLY A 102 -5.31 6.70 32.06
C GLY A 102 -6.10 5.43 31.69
N TRP A 103 -6.23 4.48 32.62
CA TRP A 103 -7.05 3.29 32.44
C TRP A 103 -8.35 3.45 33.21
N HIS A 104 -9.44 2.99 32.62
CA HIS A 104 -10.69 2.82 33.33
C HIS A 104 -10.99 1.34 33.34
N GLY A 105 -11.22 0.79 34.53
CA GLY A 105 -11.67 -0.59 34.70
C GLY A 105 -12.93 -0.87 33.87
N ARG A 106 -13.28 -2.15 33.75
CA ARG A 106 -14.40 -2.55 32.89
C ARG A 106 -15.71 -1.91 33.39
N ARG A 107 -16.30 -1.01 32.58
CA ARG A 107 -17.60 -0.40 32.91
C ARG A 107 -18.64 -1.51 33.16
N PRO A 108 -19.36 -1.51 34.29
CA PRO A 108 -20.35 -2.53 34.58
C PRO A 108 -21.41 -2.60 33.45
N PRO A 109 -21.93 -3.80 33.12
CA PRO A 109 -22.96 -3.94 32.10
C PRO A 109 -24.14 -3.05 32.43
N THR A 110 -24.54 -2.19 31.50
CA THR A 110 -25.78 -1.42 31.65
C THR A 110 -26.95 -2.34 31.28
N PRO A 111 -27.86 -2.68 32.22
CA PRO A 111 -29.03 -3.50 31.89
C PRO A 111 -29.89 -2.79 30.86
N LEU A 112 -30.30 -3.49 29.80
CA LEU A 112 -31.27 -2.95 28.83
C LEU A 112 -32.63 -2.81 29.52
N ALA A 113 -33.25 -1.63 29.39
CA ALA A 113 -34.62 -1.44 29.85
C ALA A 113 -35.55 -2.40 29.06
N PRO A 114 -36.45 -3.13 29.73
CA PRO A 114 -37.40 -3.99 29.05
C PRO A 114 -38.26 -3.15 28.08
N PRO A 115 -38.55 -3.65 26.86
CA PRO A 115 -39.27 -2.88 25.86
C PRO A 115 -40.67 -2.51 26.39
N GLY A 116 -40.91 -1.20 26.53
CA GLY A 116 -42.19 -0.67 26.96
C GLY A 116 -43.26 -0.97 25.92
N ARG A 117 -44.27 -1.77 26.31
CA ARG A 117 -45.52 -1.90 25.59
C ARG A 117 -46.58 -1.14 26.37
N THR A 118 -47.00 0.01 25.87
CA THR A 118 -48.21 0.74 26.29
C THR A 118 -49.19 0.75 25.13
#